data_AF-A0A0D2BN93-F1
#
_entry.id   AF-A0A0D2BN93-F1
#
_cell.length_a   1.000
_cell.length_b   1.000
_cell.length_c   1.000
_cell.angle_alpha   90.00
_cell.angle_beta   90.00
_cell.angle_gamma   90.00
#
_symmetry.space_group_name_H-M   'P 1'
#
loop_
_entity.id
_entity.type
_entity.pdbx_description
1 polymer ?
#
loop_
_entity_poly.entity_id
_entity_poly.type
_entity_poly.pdbx_seq_one_letter_code
_entity_poly.pdbx_strand_id
1 'polypeptide(L)'
;MAPSRPSVDADEARSPFAALAPRIKNISQTTIRKKWKPLPTSSQDKIRQILLNVKAKRRGGNARIPPLNKTRAGRASKANNKNALKEEELVSRLPRMPFPPAPTSSSQDDTPFDLSNTLHRISSLQSTLNMNTSSCHLLRRQIKREQRLLKRDRAELDALETSLRSANDLRRKKERGLHPVVRKLSEFEMDSDQLDQIDWINGITGISPNAALDDSISSNQNGLDENPIRDGGEDEEEDESMKSMLKQLRSHLTSMRNNTAGMHPVLSAMDETKAVLDSFAMKTFDHETLSKIYGVSG
;
A
#
# COMPACT_ATOMS: atom_id res chain seq x y z
N MET A 1 1.46 70.92 -6.38
CA MET A 1 2.66 70.06 -6.50
C MET A 1 2.25 68.64 -6.16
N ALA A 2 2.19 67.76 -7.17
CA ALA A 2 1.80 66.37 -7.01
C ALA A 2 3.00 65.52 -6.52
N PRO A 3 2.79 64.51 -5.66
CA PRO A 3 3.86 63.62 -5.24
C PRO A 3 4.19 62.57 -6.31
N SER A 4 5.47 62.47 -6.62
CA SER A 4 6.07 61.52 -7.56
C SER A 4 5.89 60.07 -7.08
N ARG A 5 5.40 59.20 -7.96
CA ARG A 5 5.40 57.73 -7.76
C ARG A 5 6.84 57.21 -7.86
N PRO A 6 7.32 56.36 -6.93
CA PRO A 6 8.56 55.65 -7.14
C PRO A 6 8.39 54.59 -8.24
N SER A 7 9.35 54.59 -9.15
CA SER A 7 9.55 53.64 -10.24
C SER A 7 9.55 52.20 -9.73
N VAL A 8 8.72 51.36 -10.34
CA VAL A 8 8.78 49.90 -10.17
C VAL A 8 9.92 49.40 -11.04
N ASP A 9 10.94 48.82 -10.39
CA ASP A 9 12.18 48.35 -11.00
C ASP A 9 11.94 47.16 -11.96
N ALA A 10 12.64 47.20 -13.09
CA ALA A 10 12.46 46.36 -14.28
C ALA A 10 13.07 44.93 -14.20
N ASP A 11 13.20 44.35 -13.00
CA ASP A 11 13.93 43.08 -12.79
C ASP A 11 13.04 41.85 -12.46
N GLU A 12 11.72 42.00 -12.39
CA GLU A 12 10.79 40.88 -12.07
C GLU A 12 10.56 39.88 -13.24
N ALA A 13 11.05 40.17 -14.45
CA ALA A 13 10.66 39.45 -15.67
C ALA A 13 11.46 38.17 -15.99
N ARG A 14 12.34 37.66 -15.11
CA ARG A 14 13.29 36.58 -15.46
C ARG A 14 13.43 35.40 -14.49
N SER A 15 12.48 35.13 -13.62
CA SER A 15 12.51 33.93 -12.76
C SER A 15 11.25 33.08 -12.93
N PRO A 16 11.36 31.80 -13.36
CA PRO A 16 10.22 30.86 -13.35
C PRO A 16 9.82 30.41 -11.94
N PHE A 17 10.52 30.90 -10.91
CA PHE A 17 10.25 30.62 -9.51
C PHE A 17 9.86 31.90 -8.78
N ALA A 18 8.96 31.78 -7.80
CA ALA A 18 8.62 32.87 -6.90
C ALA A 18 9.87 33.31 -6.13
N ALA A 19 10.40 34.49 -6.44
CA ALA A 19 11.50 35.10 -5.70
C ALA A 19 10.92 35.86 -4.49
N LEU A 20 11.39 35.55 -3.29
CA LEU A 20 10.96 36.24 -2.08
C LEU A 20 11.79 37.52 -1.90
N ALA A 21 11.12 38.67 -1.74
CA ALA A 21 11.77 39.90 -1.34
C ALA A 21 12.09 39.87 0.18
N PRO A 22 13.25 40.38 0.60
CA PRO A 22 13.59 40.45 2.02
C PRO A 22 12.63 41.38 2.76
N ARG A 23 11.90 40.86 3.76
CA ARG A 23 11.02 41.66 4.62
C ARG A 23 11.76 42.10 5.87
N ILE A 24 12.13 43.38 5.93
CA ILE A 24 12.78 43.98 7.09
C ILE A 24 11.70 44.54 8.03
N LYS A 25 11.63 44.04 9.27
CA LYS A 25 10.78 44.59 10.34
C LYS A 25 11.66 45.42 11.28
N ASN A 26 11.39 46.72 11.44
CA ASN A 26 12.08 47.58 12.39
C ASN A 26 11.50 47.37 13.79
N ILE A 27 12.34 47.00 14.77
CA ILE A 27 11.92 46.69 16.15
C ILE A 27 12.63 47.63 17.11
N SER A 28 11.89 48.24 18.03
CA SER A 28 12.48 49.15 19.02
C SER A 28 13.39 48.42 20.01
N GLN A 29 14.46 49.09 20.45
CA GLN A 29 15.39 48.53 21.46
C GLN A 29 14.69 48.21 22.79
N THR A 30 13.63 48.96 23.12
CA THR A 30 12.79 48.70 24.30
C THR A 30 12.05 47.38 24.18
N THR A 31 11.52 47.06 23.00
CA THR A 31 10.86 45.78 22.71
C THR A 31 11.83 44.61 22.81
N ILE A 32 13.04 44.76 22.28
CA ILE A 32 14.10 43.75 22.39
C ILE A 32 14.39 43.49 23.88
N ARG A 33 14.71 44.51 24.67
CA ARG A 33 15.04 44.33 26.09
C ARG A 33 13.88 43.75 26.93
N LYS A 34 12.63 44.06 26.60
CA LYS A 34 11.44 43.62 27.36
C LYS A 34 10.93 42.24 26.95
N LYS A 35 10.96 41.91 25.65
CA LYS A 35 10.30 40.72 25.09
C LYS A 35 11.29 39.64 24.67
N TRP A 36 12.53 39.99 24.35
CA TRP A 36 13.54 39.03 23.91
C TRP A 36 14.33 38.56 25.13
N LYS A 37 13.96 37.38 25.60
CA LYS A 37 14.64 36.72 26.71
C LYS A 37 15.85 35.94 26.18
N PRO A 38 16.90 35.74 26.99
CA PRO A 38 17.94 34.79 26.63
C PRO A 38 17.33 33.39 26.49
N LEU A 39 17.92 32.60 25.60
CA LEU A 39 17.47 31.24 25.32
C LEU A 39 17.49 30.38 26.61
N PRO A 40 16.53 29.46 26.83
CA PRO A 40 16.56 28.55 27.98
C PRO A 40 17.85 27.72 28.03
N THR A 41 18.35 27.42 29.24
CA THR A 41 19.62 26.73 29.48
C THR A 41 19.72 25.39 28.72
N SER A 42 18.64 24.60 28.69
CA SER A 42 18.59 23.34 27.94
C SER A 42 18.87 23.51 26.44
N SER A 43 18.31 24.57 25.82
CA SER A 43 18.55 24.86 24.42
C SER A 43 19.94 25.46 24.19
N GLN A 44 20.48 26.22 25.14
CA GLN A 44 21.87 26.67 25.09
C GLN A 44 22.84 25.49 25.09
N ASP A 45 22.60 24.48 25.92
CA ASP A 45 23.45 23.28 26.01
C ASP A 45 23.42 22.47 24.70
N LYS A 46 22.25 22.35 24.06
CA LYS A 46 22.13 21.75 22.72
C LYS A 46 22.96 22.51 21.68
N ILE A 47 22.90 23.84 21.67
CA ILE A 47 23.69 24.65 20.74
C ILE A 47 25.19 24.51 21.04
N ARG A 48 25.59 24.48 22.31
CA ARG A 48 26.98 24.20 22.71
C ARG A 48 27.45 22.85 22.16
N GLN A 49 26.64 21.80 22.30
CA GLN A 49 26.94 20.48 21.73
C GLN A 49 27.06 20.52 20.22
N ILE A 50 26.17 21.20 19.50
CA ILE A 50 26.26 21.34 18.04
C ILE A 50 27.54 22.07 17.64
N LEU A 51 27.86 23.20 18.28
CA LEU A 51 29.08 23.95 18.00
C LEU A 51 30.33 23.13 18.32
N LEU A 52 30.34 22.37 19.42
CA LEU A 52 31.41 21.44 19.75
C LEU A 52 31.53 20.30 18.73
N ASN A 53 30.43 19.74 18.25
CA ASN A 53 30.41 18.71 17.22
C ASN A 53 30.95 19.24 15.88
N VAL A 54 30.60 20.47 15.52
CA VAL A 54 31.13 21.12 14.31
C VAL A 54 32.62 21.44 14.50
N LYS A 55 33.04 21.91 15.69
CA LYS A 55 34.45 22.11 16.05
C LYS A 55 35.24 20.80 15.95
N ALA A 56 34.69 19.69 16.47
CA ALA A 56 35.28 18.36 16.41
C ALA A 56 35.38 17.84 14.96
N LYS A 57 34.30 17.99 14.17
CA LYS A 57 34.28 17.60 12.75
C LYS A 57 35.29 18.40 11.92
N ARG A 58 35.48 19.71 12.21
CA ARG A 58 36.49 20.57 11.57
C ARG A 58 37.92 20.32 12.08
N ARG A 59 38.10 19.91 13.34
CA ARG A 59 39.42 19.59 13.92
C ARG A 59 40.03 18.27 13.45
N GLY A 60 39.32 17.46 12.66
CA GLY A 60 39.95 16.35 11.92
C GLY A 60 39.35 14.96 12.17
N GLY A 61 38.03 14.82 12.19
CA GLY A 61 37.38 13.52 12.41
C GLY A 61 37.11 12.65 11.18
N ASN A 62 37.26 13.16 9.95
CA ASN A 62 36.98 12.40 8.71
C ASN A 62 38.15 12.47 7.69
N ALA A 63 39.40 12.42 8.17
CA ALA A 63 40.55 12.22 7.30
C ALA A 63 40.65 10.74 6.87
N ARG A 64 39.71 10.25 6.06
CA ARG A 64 39.86 8.96 5.34
C ARG A 64 40.52 9.12 3.97
N ILE A 65 40.78 10.36 3.54
CA ILE A 65 41.39 10.66 2.25
C ILE A 65 42.57 11.62 2.48
N PRO A 66 43.82 11.18 2.29
CA PRO A 66 44.98 12.06 2.27
C PRO A 66 44.84 13.11 1.14
N PRO A 67 45.11 14.39 1.40
CA PRO A 67 45.11 15.40 0.34
C PRO A 67 46.33 15.18 -0.56
N LEU A 68 46.12 14.76 -1.81
CA LEU A 68 47.18 14.56 -2.80
C LEU A 68 47.91 15.85 -3.22
N ASN A 69 47.45 17.04 -2.81
CA ASN A 69 48.00 18.32 -3.26
C ASN A 69 48.45 19.20 -2.07
N LYS A 70 49.77 19.23 -1.81
CA LYS A 70 50.43 19.96 -0.72
C LYS A 70 50.43 21.49 -0.84
N THR A 71 49.89 22.09 -1.89
CA THR A 71 50.04 23.54 -2.17
C THR A 71 48.86 24.42 -1.71
N ARG A 72 47.78 23.86 -1.14
CA ARG A 72 46.59 24.65 -0.69
C ARG A 72 46.34 24.66 0.82
N ALA A 73 47.23 24.07 1.63
CA ALA A 73 47.02 23.91 3.08
C ALA A 73 47.09 25.24 3.89
N GLY A 74 47.89 26.23 3.45
CA GLY A 74 48.11 27.46 4.21
C GLY A 74 46.92 28.43 4.25
N ARG A 75 46.01 28.37 3.26
CA ARG A 75 44.82 29.25 3.21
C ARG A 75 43.62 28.66 3.95
N ALA A 76 43.50 27.32 3.99
CA ALA A 76 42.46 26.61 4.72
C ALA A 76 42.65 26.66 6.24
N SER A 77 43.88 26.57 6.75
CA SER A 77 44.13 26.61 8.20
C SER A 77 43.82 27.99 8.82
N LYS A 78 44.17 29.08 8.12
CA LYS A 78 43.85 30.45 8.57
C LYS A 78 42.34 30.74 8.58
N ALA A 79 41.60 30.23 7.61
CA ALA A 79 40.14 30.34 7.58
C ALA A 79 39.48 29.52 8.71
N ASN A 80 39.99 28.31 8.96
CA ASN A 80 39.51 27.46 10.05
C ASN A 80 39.79 28.06 11.43
N ASN A 81 40.95 28.68 11.65
CA ASN A 81 41.27 29.34 12.92
C ASN A 81 40.41 30.59 13.18
N LYS A 82 40.14 31.40 12.15
CA LYS A 82 39.23 32.57 12.29
C LYS A 82 37.81 32.15 12.65
N ASN A 83 37.35 31.01 12.14
CA ASN A 83 36.03 30.47 12.48
C ASN A 83 36.01 29.85 13.89
N ALA A 84 37.07 29.16 14.29
CA ALA A 84 37.20 28.58 15.63
C ALA A 84 37.16 29.64 16.74
N LEU A 85 37.81 30.80 16.55
CA LEU A 85 37.75 31.93 17.49
C LEU A 85 36.33 32.48 17.64
N LYS A 86 35.60 32.60 16.52
CA LYS A 86 34.20 33.03 16.52
C LYS A 86 33.30 32.02 17.23
N GLU A 87 33.58 30.73 17.13
CA GLU A 87 32.81 29.69 17.82
C GLU A 87 32.92 29.82 19.35
N GLU A 88 34.11 30.12 19.89
CA GLU A 88 34.32 30.32 21.33
C GLU A 88 33.69 31.63 21.83
N GLU A 89 33.75 32.68 21.02
CA GLU A 89 33.06 33.95 21.26
C GLU A 89 31.52 33.78 21.22
N LEU A 90 31.01 32.91 20.36
CA LEU A 90 29.58 32.58 20.30
C LEU A 90 29.17 31.79 21.54
N VAL A 91 29.91 30.74 21.92
CA VAL A 91 29.63 29.93 23.13
C VAL A 91 29.60 30.80 24.39
N SER A 92 30.50 31.78 24.51
CA SER A 92 30.54 32.69 25.66
C SER A 92 29.45 33.78 25.63
N ARG A 93 28.96 34.17 24.44
CA ARG A 93 27.89 35.17 24.28
C ARG A 93 26.48 34.61 24.27
N LEU A 94 26.32 33.30 24.07
CA LEU A 94 25.04 32.58 24.12
C LEU A 94 24.14 32.96 25.31
N PRO A 95 24.62 33.05 26.56
CA PRO A 95 23.77 33.39 27.70
C PRO A 95 23.34 34.87 27.73
N ARG A 96 24.02 35.74 26.98
CA ARG A 96 23.78 37.20 26.97
C ARG A 96 23.05 37.67 25.71
N MET A 97 22.86 36.81 24.72
CA MET A 97 22.21 37.15 23.46
C MET A 97 20.68 37.13 23.62
N PRO A 98 19.98 38.26 23.42
CA PRO A 98 18.53 38.28 23.43
C PRO A 98 18.01 37.61 22.15
N PHE A 99 17.19 36.58 22.30
CA PHE A 99 16.54 35.92 21.17
C PHE A 99 15.10 36.41 21.04
N PRO A 100 14.59 36.61 19.81
CA PRO A 100 13.18 36.87 19.61
C PRO A 100 12.36 35.75 20.28
N PRO A 101 11.20 36.09 20.88
CA PRO A 101 10.33 35.07 21.45
C PRO A 101 10.01 34.04 20.38
N ALA A 102 10.03 32.75 20.74
CA ALA A 102 9.56 31.71 19.85
C ALA A 102 8.14 32.10 19.37
N PRO A 103 7.83 31.96 18.07
CA PRO A 103 6.49 32.24 17.58
C PRO A 103 5.53 31.37 18.40
N THR A 104 4.71 32.01 19.22
CA THR A 104 3.63 31.33 19.91
C THR A 104 2.74 30.74 18.84
N SER A 105 2.30 29.50 19.01
CA SER A 105 1.48 28.72 18.07
C SER A 105 0.20 29.43 17.57
N SER A 106 -0.16 30.59 18.12
CA SER A 106 -1.30 31.43 17.74
C SER A 106 -1.01 32.44 16.61
N SER A 107 0.25 32.76 16.30
CA SER A 107 0.59 33.61 15.15
C SER A 107 0.91 32.73 13.95
N GLN A 108 -0.15 32.30 13.27
CA GLN A 108 -0.13 31.41 12.10
C GLN A 108 0.68 31.97 10.90
N ASP A 109 1.08 33.24 10.98
CA ASP A 109 1.69 33.99 9.87
C ASP A 109 3.23 33.95 9.80
N ASP A 110 3.93 33.47 10.84
CA ASP A 110 5.41 33.50 10.88
C ASP A 110 6.07 32.13 10.56
N THR A 111 5.31 31.08 10.21
CA THR A 111 5.86 29.75 9.82
C THR A 111 5.42 29.21 8.44
N PRO A 112 5.42 29.99 7.34
CA PRO A 112 5.14 29.44 6.01
C PRO A 112 6.25 28.53 5.44
N PHE A 113 7.41 28.41 6.10
CA PHE A 113 8.59 27.71 5.57
C PHE A 113 9.31 26.83 6.61
N ASP A 114 8.58 25.90 7.24
CA ASP A 114 9.23 24.85 8.02
C ASP A 114 9.78 23.76 7.08
N LEU A 115 11.09 23.79 6.85
CA LEU A 115 11.80 22.78 6.03
C LEU A 115 11.56 21.35 6.55
N SER A 116 11.47 21.16 7.86
CA SER A 116 11.28 19.83 8.42
C SER A 116 9.91 19.27 8.05
N ASN A 117 8.86 20.07 8.21
CA ASN A 117 7.51 19.71 7.82
C ASN A 117 7.37 19.50 6.29
N THR A 118 8.03 20.33 5.46
CA THR A 118 8.01 20.11 4.00
C THR A 118 8.72 18.82 3.60
N LEU A 119 9.85 18.48 4.23
CA LEU A 119 10.54 17.21 3.99
C LEU A 119 9.71 16.01 4.44
N HIS A 120 9.04 16.09 5.59
CA HIS A 120 8.11 15.05 6.03
C HIS A 120 6.96 14.86 5.06
N ARG A 121 6.36 15.95 4.56
CA ARG A 121 5.32 15.90 3.53
C ARG A 121 5.83 15.27 2.23
N ILE A 122 7.02 15.64 1.77
CA ILE A 122 7.62 15.04 0.56
C ILE A 122 7.84 13.55 0.76
N SER A 123 8.39 13.13 1.90
CA SER A 123 8.62 11.72 2.22
C SER A 123 7.31 10.92 2.26
N SER A 124 6.26 11.48 2.87
CA SER A 124 4.92 10.88 2.88
C SER A 124 4.36 10.74 1.47
N LEU A 125 4.44 11.80 0.66
CA LEU A 125 3.96 11.77 -0.72
C LEU A 125 4.73 10.75 -1.57
N GLN A 126 6.04 10.67 -1.42
CA GLN A 126 6.87 9.67 -2.10
C GLN A 126 6.47 8.25 -1.69
N SER A 127 6.22 7.99 -0.41
CA SER A 127 5.74 6.69 0.07
C SER A 127 4.40 6.31 -0.59
N THR A 128 3.43 7.23 -0.59
CA THR A 128 2.12 6.99 -1.23
C THR A 128 2.24 6.77 -2.73
N LEU A 129 3.09 7.53 -3.42
CA LEU A 129 3.33 7.37 -4.85
C LEU A 129 3.97 6.02 -5.15
N ASN A 130 4.94 5.58 -4.34
CA ASN A 130 5.61 4.29 -4.51
C ASN A 130 4.62 3.13 -4.31
N MET A 131 3.77 3.19 -3.29
CA MET A 131 2.72 2.21 -3.04
C MET A 131 1.70 2.14 -4.19
N ASN A 132 1.26 3.30 -4.70
CA ASN A 132 0.34 3.36 -5.83
C ASN A 132 0.98 2.86 -7.13
N THR A 133 2.28 3.11 -7.30
CA THR A 133 3.03 2.62 -8.46
C THR A 133 3.14 1.11 -8.40
N SER A 134 3.49 0.52 -7.25
CA SER A 134 3.59 -0.93 -7.11
C SER A 134 2.23 -1.63 -7.26
N SER A 135 1.16 -1.05 -6.72
CA SER A 135 -0.21 -1.57 -6.88
C SER A 135 -0.65 -1.54 -8.35
N CYS A 136 -0.38 -0.45 -9.07
CA CYS A 136 -0.63 -0.38 -10.51
C CYS A 136 0.13 -1.46 -11.30
N HIS A 137 1.37 -1.76 -10.94
CA HIS A 137 2.14 -2.81 -11.60
C HIS A 137 1.56 -4.21 -11.32
N LEU A 138 1.11 -4.47 -10.09
CA LEU A 138 0.45 -5.72 -9.71
C LEU A 138 -0.86 -5.91 -10.51
N LEU A 139 -1.71 -4.88 -10.53
CA LEU A 139 -2.98 -4.91 -11.26
C LEU A 139 -2.76 -5.10 -12.76
N ARG A 140 -1.80 -4.39 -13.37
CA ARG A 140 -1.44 -4.58 -14.78
C ARG A 140 -0.97 -6.00 -15.07
N ARG A 141 -0.21 -6.62 -14.15
CA ARG A 141 0.22 -8.01 -14.28
C ARG A 141 -0.97 -8.97 -14.18
N GLN A 142 -1.89 -8.73 -13.26
CA GLN A 142 -3.09 -9.54 -13.09
C GLN A 142 -4.01 -9.46 -14.30
N ILE A 143 -4.28 -8.25 -14.80
CA ILE A 143 -5.06 -8.03 -16.03
C ILE A 143 -4.44 -8.79 -17.20
N LYS A 144 -3.11 -8.73 -17.38
CA LYS A 144 -2.43 -9.50 -18.44
C LYS A 144 -2.58 -11.00 -18.27
N ARG A 145 -2.62 -11.51 -17.04
CA ARG A 145 -2.86 -12.94 -16.76
C ARG A 145 -4.28 -13.32 -17.14
N GLU A 146 -5.28 -12.57 -16.69
CA GLU A 146 -6.69 -12.80 -16.99
C GLU A 146 -6.99 -12.69 -18.48
N GLN A 147 -6.42 -11.69 -19.17
CA GLN A 147 -6.53 -11.57 -20.62
C GLN A 147 -5.97 -12.79 -21.37
N ARG A 148 -4.92 -13.45 -20.84
CA ARG A 148 -4.39 -14.69 -21.45
C ARG A 148 -5.26 -15.90 -21.16
N LEU A 149 -5.89 -15.97 -19.98
CA LEU A 149 -6.84 -17.03 -19.66
C LEU A 149 -8.07 -16.90 -20.55
N LEU A 150 -8.65 -15.71 -20.60
CA LEU A 150 -9.81 -15.42 -21.43
C LEU A 150 -9.57 -15.72 -22.93
N LYS A 151 -8.36 -15.46 -23.43
CA LYS A 151 -7.97 -15.85 -24.80
C LYS A 151 -7.95 -17.36 -25.02
N ARG A 152 -7.55 -18.15 -24.02
CA ARG A 152 -7.60 -19.63 -24.09
C ARG A 152 -9.04 -20.10 -24.08
N ASP A 153 -9.83 -19.63 -23.13
CA ASP A 153 -11.25 -20.00 -23.01
C ASP A 153 -12.03 -19.67 -24.29
N ARG A 154 -11.78 -18.49 -24.89
CA ARG A 154 -12.36 -18.15 -26.20
C ARG A 154 -11.94 -19.12 -27.30
N ALA A 155 -10.66 -19.48 -27.36
CA ALA A 155 -10.18 -20.44 -28.36
C ALA A 155 -10.77 -21.84 -28.15
N GLU A 156 -11.00 -22.26 -26.89
CA GLU A 156 -11.67 -23.52 -26.57
C GLU A 156 -13.14 -23.49 -27.00
N LEU A 157 -13.86 -22.40 -26.75
CA LEU A 157 -15.23 -22.22 -27.22
C LEU A 157 -15.32 -22.23 -28.75
N ASP A 158 -14.40 -21.55 -29.44
CA ASP A 158 -14.34 -21.57 -30.91
C ASP A 158 -14.07 -23.00 -31.44
N ALA A 159 -13.21 -23.76 -30.76
CA ALA A 159 -12.95 -25.16 -31.10
C ALA A 159 -14.18 -26.06 -30.88
N LEU A 160 -14.92 -25.86 -29.78
CA LEU A 160 -16.17 -26.58 -29.53
C LEU A 160 -17.26 -26.18 -30.51
N GLU A 161 -17.38 -24.90 -30.85
CA GLU A 161 -18.35 -24.42 -31.83
C GLU A 161 -18.07 -25.01 -33.22
N THR A 162 -16.81 -25.02 -33.65
CA THR A 162 -16.43 -25.63 -34.93
C THR A 162 -16.64 -27.14 -34.93
N SER A 163 -16.34 -27.83 -33.82
CA SER A 163 -16.64 -29.26 -33.63
C SER A 163 -18.15 -29.54 -33.72
N LEU A 164 -18.98 -28.79 -33.00
CA LEU A 164 -20.43 -28.92 -33.03
C LEU A 164 -21.00 -28.63 -34.43
N ARG A 165 -20.54 -27.57 -35.09
CA ARG A 165 -20.92 -27.26 -36.47
C ARG A 165 -20.59 -28.41 -37.41
N SER A 166 -19.38 -28.95 -37.31
CA SER A 166 -18.95 -30.10 -38.12
C SER A 166 -19.77 -31.37 -37.86
N ALA A 167 -20.11 -31.64 -36.60
CA ALA A 167 -20.95 -32.76 -36.19
C ALA A 167 -22.38 -32.62 -36.71
N ASN A 168 -22.96 -31.41 -36.62
CA ASN A 168 -24.27 -31.10 -37.17
C ASN A 168 -24.30 -31.23 -38.70
N ASP A 169 -23.26 -30.77 -39.39
CA ASP A 169 -23.16 -30.92 -40.85
C ASP A 169 -23.02 -32.39 -41.26
N LEU A 170 -22.23 -33.19 -40.53
CA LEU A 170 -22.16 -34.64 -40.72
C LEU A 170 -23.52 -35.31 -40.45
N ARG A 171 -24.22 -34.92 -39.39
CA ARG A 171 -25.56 -35.42 -39.07
C ARG A 171 -26.53 -35.10 -40.20
N ARG A 172 -26.56 -33.86 -40.68
CA ARG A 172 -27.39 -33.45 -41.84
C ARG A 172 -27.07 -34.23 -43.11
N LYS A 173 -25.78 -34.50 -43.38
CA LYS A 173 -25.37 -35.34 -44.52
C LYS A 173 -25.85 -36.79 -44.36
N LYS A 174 -25.72 -37.36 -43.16
CA LYS A 174 -26.24 -38.71 -42.85
C LYS A 174 -27.75 -38.76 -43.02
N GLU A 175 -28.49 -37.80 -42.47
CA GLU A 175 -29.96 -37.72 -42.56
C GLU A 175 -30.47 -37.59 -44.01
N ARG A 176 -29.73 -36.92 -44.90
CA ARG A 176 -30.07 -36.87 -46.34
C ARG A 176 -30.00 -38.24 -47.02
N GLY A 177 -29.20 -39.17 -46.49
CA GLY A 177 -29.10 -40.54 -46.97
C GLY A 177 -30.08 -41.52 -46.32
N LEU A 178 -30.88 -41.09 -45.33
CA LEU A 178 -31.83 -41.95 -44.64
C LEU A 178 -33.19 -41.97 -45.35
N HIS A 179 -33.85 -43.13 -45.28
CA HIS A 179 -35.21 -43.30 -45.81
C HIS A 179 -36.23 -42.49 -44.99
N PRO A 180 -37.27 -41.87 -45.60
CA PRO A 180 -38.21 -40.96 -44.93
C PRO A 180 -38.95 -41.52 -43.70
N VAL A 181 -39.08 -42.84 -43.58
CA VAL A 181 -39.67 -43.49 -42.39
C VAL A 181 -38.73 -43.43 -41.19
N VAL A 182 -37.43 -43.70 -41.38
CA VAL A 182 -36.41 -43.62 -40.32
C VAL A 182 -36.21 -42.17 -39.87
N ARG A 183 -36.32 -41.23 -40.82
CA ARG A 183 -36.27 -39.79 -40.53
C ARG A 183 -37.37 -39.35 -39.55
N LYS A 184 -38.60 -39.85 -39.76
CA LYS A 184 -39.76 -39.57 -38.88
C LYS A 184 -39.62 -40.19 -37.49
N LEU A 185 -38.96 -41.34 -37.38
CA LEU A 185 -38.68 -41.97 -36.08
C LEU A 185 -37.62 -41.17 -35.29
N SER A 186 -36.54 -40.72 -35.96
CA SER A 186 -35.50 -39.91 -35.31
C SER A 186 -35.99 -38.53 -34.85
N GLU A 187 -37.05 -38.00 -35.46
CA GLU A 187 -37.69 -36.74 -35.06
C GLU A 187 -38.62 -36.93 -33.84
N PHE A 188 -39.10 -38.16 -33.61
CA PHE A 188 -39.92 -38.54 -32.46
C PHE A 188 -39.09 -38.90 -31.22
N GLU A 189 -37.81 -39.29 -31.39
CA GLU A 189 -36.87 -39.57 -30.29
C GLU A 189 -36.35 -38.32 -29.56
N MET A 190 -36.80 -37.10 -29.92
CA MET A 190 -36.41 -35.86 -29.25
C MET A 190 -37.28 -35.48 -28.02
N ASP A 191 -38.29 -36.27 -27.65
CA ASP A 191 -38.95 -36.17 -26.34
C ASP A 191 -38.10 -36.92 -25.28
N SER A 192 -37.01 -36.26 -24.89
CA SER A 192 -35.90 -36.74 -24.05
C SER A 192 -36.23 -37.10 -22.59
N ASP A 193 -37.50 -37.12 -22.19
CA ASP A 193 -37.88 -37.37 -20.80
C ASP A 193 -38.05 -38.87 -20.48
N GLN A 194 -38.24 -39.72 -21.50
CA GLN A 194 -38.46 -41.17 -21.31
C GLN A 194 -37.18 -42.01 -21.37
N LEU A 195 -36.14 -41.55 -22.07
CA LEU A 195 -34.86 -42.26 -22.16
C LEU A 195 -34.06 -42.15 -20.85
N ASP A 196 -34.07 -40.98 -20.21
CA ASP A 196 -33.41 -40.75 -18.92
C ASP A 196 -34.07 -41.57 -17.80
N GLN A 197 -35.38 -41.84 -17.90
CA GLN A 197 -36.11 -42.68 -16.95
C GLN A 197 -35.68 -44.16 -17.05
N ILE A 198 -35.39 -44.65 -18.26
CA ILE A 198 -34.96 -46.03 -18.48
C ILE A 198 -33.51 -46.23 -18.01
N ASP A 199 -32.62 -45.28 -18.27
CA ASP A 199 -31.24 -45.33 -17.77
C ASP A 199 -31.17 -45.20 -16.24
N TRP A 200 -32.04 -44.38 -15.64
CA TRP A 200 -32.19 -44.32 -14.18
C TRP A 200 -32.69 -45.65 -13.57
N ILE A 201 -33.70 -46.29 -14.19
CA ILE A 201 -34.20 -47.59 -13.75
C ILE A 201 -33.13 -48.68 -13.90
N ASN A 202 -32.39 -48.70 -15.01
CA ASN A 202 -31.32 -49.67 -15.25
C ASN A 202 -30.14 -49.51 -14.27
N GLY A 203 -29.85 -48.27 -13.85
CA GLY A 203 -28.87 -47.97 -12.80
C GLY A 203 -29.32 -48.45 -11.41
N ILE A 204 -30.63 -48.43 -11.12
CA ILE A 204 -31.19 -48.92 -9.86
C ILE A 204 -31.24 -50.45 -9.81
N THR A 205 -31.53 -51.11 -10.93
CA THR A 205 -31.63 -52.58 -10.99
C THR A 205 -30.30 -53.28 -11.22
N GLY A 206 -29.19 -52.55 -11.31
CA GLY A 206 -27.84 -53.12 -11.44
C GLY A 206 -27.59 -53.86 -12.77
N ILE A 207 -28.42 -53.64 -13.79
CA ILE A 207 -28.24 -54.21 -15.12
C ILE A 207 -27.48 -53.18 -15.97
N SER A 208 -26.23 -52.94 -15.62
CA SER A 208 -25.31 -52.24 -16.52
C SER A 208 -24.69 -53.27 -17.47
N PRO A 209 -24.78 -53.11 -18.80
CA PRO A 209 -24.19 -54.05 -19.75
C PRO A 209 -22.65 -53.97 -19.82
N ASN A 210 -22.00 -53.17 -18.96
CA ASN A 210 -20.53 -53.00 -18.93
C ASN A 210 -19.91 -53.33 -17.56
N ALA A 211 -20.46 -54.30 -16.81
CA ALA A 211 -19.87 -54.81 -15.56
C ALA A 211 -18.86 -55.95 -15.81
N ALA A 212 -17.90 -55.74 -16.70
CA ALA A 212 -16.72 -56.60 -16.84
C ALA A 212 -15.52 -55.74 -17.20
N LEU A 213 -14.88 -55.16 -16.17
CA LEU A 213 -13.44 -54.92 -16.04
C LEU A 213 -13.20 -54.16 -14.71
N ASP A 214 -12.71 -54.92 -13.71
CA ASP A 214 -11.70 -54.53 -12.71
C ASP A 214 -12.04 -53.32 -11.80
N ASP A 215 -12.64 -53.50 -10.62
CA ASP A 215 -12.08 -54.03 -9.35
C ASP A 215 -10.76 -53.38 -8.89
N SER A 216 -10.87 -52.25 -8.18
CA SER A 216 -10.37 -52.08 -6.81
C SER A 216 -10.25 -50.59 -6.48
N ILE A 217 -11.05 -50.13 -5.51
CA ILE A 217 -10.76 -49.08 -4.50
C ILE A 217 -12.08 -48.89 -3.73
N SER A 218 -12.15 -49.43 -2.52
CA SER A 218 -12.64 -48.75 -1.32
C SER A 218 -12.86 -49.73 -0.18
N SER A 219 -12.13 -49.56 0.93
CA SER A 219 -12.74 -49.78 2.24
C SER A 219 -12.02 -48.95 3.30
N ASN A 220 -12.72 -47.91 3.75
CA ASN A 220 -12.45 -47.18 4.98
C ASN A 220 -12.64 -48.10 6.20
N GLN A 221 -11.84 -47.93 7.26
CA GLN A 221 -12.36 -47.89 8.64
C GLN A 221 -11.32 -47.37 9.65
N ASN A 222 -11.77 -46.43 10.49
CA ASN A 222 -11.11 -45.90 11.68
C ASN A 222 -11.17 -46.90 12.86
N GLY A 223 -10.15 -46.91 13.72
CA GLY A 223 -10.24 -47.50 15.08
C GLY A 223 -8.87 -47.72 15.75
N LEU A 224 -8.69 -47.12 16.92
CA LEU A 224 -7.47 -47.04 17.75
C LEU A 224 -7.04 -48.39 18.36
N ASP A 225 -5.73 -48.67 18.41
CA ASP A 225 -4.93 -49.04 19.60
C ASP A 225 -3.56 -49.64 19.25
N GLU A 226 -2.64 -49.56 20.22
CA GLU A 226 -1.18 -49.47 20.14
C GLU A 226 -0.34 -50.73 19.76
N ASN A 227 0.91 -50.42 19.35
CA ASN A 227 2.20 -51.13 19.53
C ASN A 227 2.67 -52.17 18.47
N PRO A 228 3.99 -52.39 18.28
CA PRO A 228 4.96 -51.45 17.68
C PRO A 228 5.92 -52.14 16.65
N ILE A 229 6.75 -51.35 15.96
CA ILE A 229 7.98 -51.73 15.21
C ILE A 229 7.81 -52.56 13.91
N ARG A 230 7.87 -51.87 12.76
CA ARG A 230 8.60 -52.27 11.52
C ARG A 230 8.62 -51.07 10.56
N ASP A 231 9.70 -50.29 10.57
CA ASP A 231 10.76 -50.33 9.55
C ASP A 231 10.23 -50.24 8.10
N GLY A 232 10.24 -49.02 7.57
CA GLY A 232 9.81 -48.65 6.23
C GLY A 232 9.91 -47.12 6.03
N GLY A 233 11.12 -46.63 5.78
CA GLY A 233 11.47 -45.20 5.73
C GLY A 233 10.97 -44.41 4.52
N GLU A 234 9.67 -44.45 4.22
CA GLU A 234 9.06 -43.70 3.10
C GLU A 234 7.92 -42.73 3.55
N ASP A 235 7.41 -42.86 4.78
CA ASP A 235 6.30 -42.01 5.29
C ASP A 235 6.76 -40.72 6.02
N GLU A 236 8.04 -40.60 6.41
CA GLU A 236 8.52 -39.42 7.14
C GLU A 236 8.65 -38.17 6.26
N GLU A 237 8.92 -38.33 4.95
CA GLU A 237 9.11 -37.21 4.02
C GLU A 237 7.79 -36.48 3.69
N GLU A 238 6.68 -37.21 3.54
CA GLU A 238 5.36 -36.62 3.29
C GLU A 238 4.84 -35.85 4.51
N ASP A 239 5.08 -36.38 5.70
CA ASP A 239 4.76 -35.74 6.97
C ASP A 239 5.62 -34.49 7.21
N GLU A 240 6.91 -34.51 6.85
CA GLU A 240 7.78 -33.34 6.90
C GLU A 240 7.35 -32.25 5.92
N SER A 241 6.98 -32.63 4.69
CA SER A 241 6.40 -31.73 3.70
C SER A 241 5.10 -31.08 4.20
N MET A 242 4.19 -31.86 4.78
CA MET A 242 2.94 -31.37 5.35
C MET A 242 3.17 -30.43 6.55
N LYS A 243 4.11 -30.78 7.45
CA LYS A 243 4.53 -29.92 8.56
C LYS A 243 5.15 -28.61 8.05
N SER A 244 5.92 -28.65 6.96
CA SER A 244 6.50 -27.46 6.34
C SER A 244 5.42 -26.54 5.75
N MET A 245 4.41 -27.10 5.07
CA MET A 245 3.27 -26.35 4.55
C MET A 245 2.42 -25.74 5.67
N LEU A 246 2.15 -26.50 6.74
CA LEU A 246 1.43 -25.97 7.91
C LEU A 246 2.21 -24.84 8.59
N LYS A 247 3.54 -24.93 8.66
CA LYS A 247 4.40 -23.86 9.19
C LYS A 247 4.36 -22.61 8.28
N GLN A 248 4.36 -22.81 6.97
CA GLN A 248 4.23 -21.72 6.00
C GLN A 248 2.85 -21.05 6.07
N LEU A 249 1.78 -21.83 6.19
CA LEU A 249 0.42 -21.31 6.39
C LEU A 249 0.30 -20.54 7.70
N ARG A 250 0.85 -21.06 8.81
CA ARG A 250 0.86 -20.35 10.09
C ARG A 250 1.66 -19.05 10.02
N SER A 251 2.81 -19.04 9.34
CA SER A 251 3.59 -17.80 9.16
C SER A 251 2.83 -16.79 8.30
N HIS A 252 2.14 -17.26 7.26
CA HIS A 252 1.33 -16.42 6.38
C HIS A 252 0.11 -15.84 7.12
N LEU A 253 -0.63 -16.64 7.87
CA LEU A 253 -1.75 -16.20 8.70
C LEU A 253 -1.28 -15.20 9.78
N THR A 254 -0.11 -15.43 10.38
CA THR A 254 0.46 -14.51 11.38
C THR A 254 0.88 -13.19 10.73
N SER A 255 1.42 -13.24 9.50
CA SER A 255 1.75 -12.04 8.72
C SER A 255 0.49 -11.26 8.33
N MET A 256 -0.57 -11.93 7.87
CA MET A 256 -1.86 -11.29 7.61
C MET A 256 -2.46 -10.69 8.88
N ARG A 257 -2.37 -11.38 10.02
CA ARG A 257 -2.83 -10.87 11.31
C ARG A 257 -2.06 -9.63 11.73
N ASN A 258 -0.73 -9.60 11.57
CA ASN A 258 0.07 -8.42 11.91
C ASN A 258 -0.21 -7.25 10.96
N ASN A 259 -0.46 -7.52 9.67
CA ASN A 259 -0.84 -6.49 8.70
C ASN A 259 -2.24 -5.91 9.01
N THR A 260 -3.17 -6.73 9.49
CA THR A 260 -4.53 -6.31 9.87
C THR A 260 -4.61 -5.74 11.29
N ALA A 261 -3.65 -6.02 12.16
CA ALA A 261 -3.58 -5.49 13.53
C ALA A 261 -3.57 -3.95 13.55
N GLY A 262 -2.88 -3.31 12.61
CA GLY A 262 -2.87 -1.85 12.48
C GLY A 262 -4.19 -1.23 12.02
N MET A 263 -5.10 -2.02 11.43
CA MET A 263 -6.41 -1.56 10.98
C MET A 263 -7.48 -1.64 12.08
N HIS A 264 -7.29 -2.46 13.12
CA HIS A 264 -8.26 -2.58 14.22
C HIS A 264 -8.58 -1.26 14.92
N PRO A 265 -7.60 -0.38 15.23
CA PRO A 265 -7.90 0.94 15.81
C PRO A 265 -8.73 1.83 14.88
N VAL A 266 -8.51 1.72 13.56
CA VAL A 266 -9.27 2.50 12.56
C VAL A 266 -10.70 1.99 12.45
N LEU A 267 -10.90 0.67 12.47
CA LEU A 267 -12.24 0.07 12.52
C LEU A 267 -12.98 0.48 13.79
N SER A 268 -12.30 0.42 14.95
CA SER A 268 -12.87 0.88 16.22
C SER A 268 -13.25 2.36 16.20
N ALA A 269 -12.39 3.22 15.63
CA ALA A 269 -12.69 4.64 15.49
C ALA A 269 -13.84 4.88 14.50
N MET A 270 -13.92 4.09 13.42
CA MET A 270 -15.03 4.16 12.46
C MET A 270 -16.36 3.77 13.13
N ASP A 271 -16.38 2.70 13.91
CA ASP A 271 -17.54 2.27 14.68
C ASP A 271 -17.95 3.32 15.72
N GLU A 272 -16.99 3.96 16.38
CA GLU A 272 -17.26 5.08 17.29
C GLU A 272 -17.86 6.28 16.55
N THR A 273 -17.28 6.68 15.42
CA THR A 273 -17.84 7.77 14.60
C THR A 273 -19.23 7.45 14.07
N LYS A 274 -19.48 6.18 13.71
CA LYS A 274 -20.81 5.71 13.30
C LYS A 274 -21.80 5.83 14.45
N ALA A 275 -21.44 5.36 15.64
CA ALA A 275 -22.29 5.49 16.84
C ALA A 275 -22.56 6.96 17.21
N VAL A 276 -21.56 7.83 17.09
CA VAL A 276 -21.72 9.28 17.30
C VAL A 276 -22.65 9.88 16.24
N LEU A 277 -22.48 9.54 14.97
CA LEU A 277 -23.35 10.00 13.88
C LEU A 277 -24.78 9.51 14.05
N ASP A 278 -24.98 8.25 14.41
CA ASP A 278 -26.30 7.67 14.71
C ASP A 278 -26.94 8.41 15.89
N SER A 279 -26.18 8.68 16.96
CA SER A 279 -26.67 9.45 18.12
C SER A 279 -27.02 10.91 17.78
N PHE A 280 -26.24 11.53 16.88
CA PHE A 280 -26.51 12.88 16.40
C PHE A 280 -27.76 12.88 15.52
N ALA A 281 -27.87 11.93 14.61
CA ALA A 281 -29.00 11.81 13.71
C ALA A 281 -30.32 11.63 14.48
N MET A 282 -30.32 10.79 15.53
CA MET A 282 -31.48 10.63 16.42
C MET A 282 -31.84 11.92 17.18
N LYS A 283 -30.88 12.81 17.43
CA LYS A 283 -31.10 14.06 18.17
C LYS A 283 -31.56 15.20 17.26
N THR A 284 -31.18 15.20 15.98
CA THR A 284 -31.41 16.33 15.07
C THR A 284 -32.49 16.10 14.03
N PHE A 285 -32.82 14.85 13.70
CA PHE A 285 -33.73 14.54 12.60
C PHE A 285 -35.04 13.92 13.13
N ASP A 286 -36.15 14.25 12.46
CA ASP A 286 -37.46 13.68 12.75
C ASP A 286 -37.51 12.19 12.37
N HIS A 287 -38.34 11.42 13.07
CA HIS A 287 -38.47 9.97 12.89
C HIS A 287 -38.75 9.56 11.44
N GLU A 288 -39.51 10.36 10.69
CA GLU A 288 -39.83 10.12 9.29
C GLU A 288 -38.61 10.30 8.37
N THR A 289 -37.74 11.26 8.67
CA THR A 289 -36.48 11.47 7.95
C THR A 289 -35.44 10.40 8.28
N LEU A 290 -35.41 9.91 9.53
CA LEU A 290 -34.57 8.78 9.94
C LEU A 290 -34.98 7.48 9.25
N SER A 291 -36.28 7.16 9.19
CA SER A 291 -36.80 5.99 8.47
C SER A 291 -36.38 5.98 7.00
N LYS A 292 -36.39 7.16 6.34
CA LYS A 292 -35.96 7.33 4.96
C LYS A 292 -34.45 7.15 4.76
N ILE A 293 -33.62 7.61 5.72
CA ILE A 293 -32.16 7.48 5.67
C ILE A 293 -31.70 6.02 5.89
N TYR A 294 -32.33 5.30 6.82
CA TYR A 294 -31.99 3.89 7.08
C TYR A 294 -32.65 2.90 6.12
N GLY A 295 -33.43 3.39 5.14
CA GLY A 295 -34.08 2.55 4.13
C GLY A 295 -35.10 1.56 4.71
N VAL A 296 -35.54 1.79 5.95
CA VAL A 296 -36.61 1.02 6.59
C VAL A 296 -37.93 1.66 6.16
N SER A 297 -38.26 1.50 4.87
CA SER A 297 -39.63 1.67 4.40
C SER A 297 -40.36 0.36 4.64
N GLY A 298 -41.28 0.37 5.61
CA GLY A 298 -42.52 -0.39 5.45
C GLY A 298 -43.40 0.27 4.39
#